data_AF-A0AA95HJN4-F1
#
_entry.id   AF-A0AA95HJN4-F1
#
_cell.length_a   1.000
_cell.length_b   1.000
_cell.length_c   1.000
_cell.angle_alpha   90.00
_cell.angle_beta   90.00
_cell.angle_gamma   90.00
#
_symmetry.space_group_name_H-M   'P 1'
#
loop_
_entity.id
_entity.type
_entity.pdbx_description
1 polymer ?
#
loop_
_entity_poly.entity_id
_entity_poly.type
_entity_poly.pdbx_seq_one_letter_code
_entity_poly.pdbx_strand_id
1 'polypeptide(L)'
;MEVEMVVPYPDTYEEVTQIAPGELESDYRPELKTKVENMDEYDTLIVGTPIWGGHLTSAMKSFLAGYDLSGKYIAPFCTHGGSGTAQSVSDIRSVCPNSTILGSLAVYGSQAENSRGDVEKWLEQIGILKNN
;
A
#
# COMPACT_ATOMS: atom_id res chain seq x y z
N MET A 1 -10.62 -5.09 -1.61
CA MET A 1 -10.79 -4.41 -2.91
C MET A 1 -9.41 -4.30 -3.54
N GLU A 2 -9.32 -4.46 -4.85
CA GLU A 2 -8.08 -4.31 -5.63
C GLU A 2 -8.04 -2.95 -6.33
N VAL A 3 -6.85 -2.35 -6.41
CA VAL A 3 -6.63 -1.08 -7.12
C VAL A 3 -6.19 -1.38 -8.54
N GLU A 4 -7.09 -1.16 -9.50
CA GLU A 4 -6.87 -1.41 -10.92
C GLU A 4 -6.61 -0.10 -11.67
N MET A 5 -5.63 -0.12 -12.57
CA MET A 5 -5.34 0.99 -13.48
C MET A 5 -6.22 0.93 -14.73
N VAL A 6 -6.43 2.09 -15.36
CA VAL A 6 -7.09 2.17 -16.68
C VAL A 6 -6.28 1.40 -17.72
N VAL A 7 -4.97 1.68 -17.77
CA VAL A 7 -3.99 0.93 -18.56
C VAL A 7 -3.26 -0.01 -17.62
N PRO A 8 -3.44 -1.34 -17.71
CA PRO A 8 -2.82 -2.29 -16.79
C PRO A 8 -1.30 -2.34 -16.97
N TYR A 9 -0.58 -2.70 -15.91
CA TYR A 9 0.82 -3.08 -16.04
C TYR A 9 0.94 -4.36 -16.88
N PRO A 10 2.09 -4.59 -17.51
CA PRO A 10 2.38 -5.88 -18.13
C PRO A 10 2.31 -7.03 -17.11
N ASP A 11 2.01 -8.23 -17.59
CA ASP A 11 1.80 -9.40 -16.73
C ASP A 11 3.11 -10.02 -16.21
N THR A 12 4.27 -9.64 -16.78
CA THR A 12 5.55 -10.24 -16.41
C THR A 12 6.34 -9.35 -15.45
N TYR A 13 6.99 -9.99 -14.48
CA TYR A 13 7.87 -9.30 -13.53
C TYR A 13 8.97 -8.51 -14.24
N GLU A 14 9.58 -9.08 -15.27
CA GLU A 14 10.67 -8.45 -16.01
C GLU A 14 10.24 -7.12 -16.65
N GLU A 15 9.10 -7.11 -17.35
CA GLU A 15 8.57 -5.88 -17.97
C GLU A 15 8.22 -4.82 -16.93
N VAL A 16 7.63 -5.21 -15.80
CA VAL A 16 7.32 -4.29 -14.70
C VAL A 16 8.61 -3.67 -14.12
N THR A 17 9.68 -4.45 -13.96
CA THR A 17 10.96 -3.92 -13.44
C THR A 17 11.63 -2.92 -14.37
N GLN A 18 11.32 -2.93 -15.67
CA GLN A 18 11.81 -1.95 -16.64
C GLN A 18 11.01 -0.63 -16.59
N ILE A 19 9.74 -0.68 -16.20
CA ILE A 19 8.84 0.48 -16.14
C ILE A 19 8.96 1.22 -14.81
N ALA A 20 8.93 0.48 -13.70
CA ALA A 20 8.83 1.03 -12.35
C ALA A 20 9.86 2.13 -12.02
N PRO A 21 11.15 2.02 -12.38
CA PRO A 21 12.12 3.08 -12.07
C PRO A 21 11.76 4.43 -12.69
N GLY A 22 11.34 4.45 -13.97
CA GLY A 22 10.98 5.67 -14.67
C GLY A 22 9.72 6.33 -14.11
N GLU A 23 8.74 5.52 -13.70
CA GLU A 23 7.55 6.03 -13.03
C GLU A 23 7.86 6.61 -11.64
N LEU A 24 8.71 5.94 -10.86
CA LEU A 24 9.10 6.41 -9.53
C LEU A 24 9.90 7.71 -9.61
N GLU A 25 10.81 7.83 -10.58
CA GLU A 25 11.63 9.03 -10.79
C GLU A 25 10.78 10.23 -11.24
N SER A 26 9.80 10.01 -12.11
CA SER A 26 8.92 11.06 -12.63
C SER A 26 7.72 11.40 -11.73
N ASP A 27 7.58 10.71 -10.60
CA ASP A 27 6.38 10.70 -9.74
C ASP A 27 5.08 10.49 -10.54
N TYR A 28 5.14 9.59 -11.52
CA TYR A 28 4.00 9.29 -12.38
C TYR A 28 2.80 8.79 -11.56
N ARG A 29 1.62 9.35 -11.85
CA ARG A 29 0.35 9.03 -11.21
C ARG A 29 -0.60 8.44 -12.25
N PRO A 30 -0.65 7.11 -12.44
CA PRO A 30 -1.54 6.49 -13.42
C PRO A 30 -3.01 6.74 -13.06
N GLU A 31 -3.86 6.81 -14.09
CA GLU A 31 -5.31 6.84 -13.94
C GLU A 31 -5.84 5.48 -13.47
N LEU A 32 -6.80 5.49 -12.54
CA LEU A 32 -7.34 4.31 -11.90
C LEU A 32 -8.78 4.05 -12.34
N LYS A 33 -9.12 2.78 -12.53
CA LYS A 33 -10.51 2.31 -12.65
C LYS A 33 -11.16 2.20 -11.28
N THR A 34 -10.40 1.78 -10.27
CA THR A 34 -10.91 1.58 -8.92
C THR A 34 -11.22 2.90 -8.25
N LYS A 35 -12.47 3.05 -7.81
CA LYS A 35 -12.92 4.16 -6.97
C LYS A 35 -13.83 3.66 -5.83
N VAL A 36 -13.64 4.22 -4.64
CA VAL A 36 -14.49 3.99 -3.46
C VAL A 36 -15.45 5.17 -3.35
N GLU A 37 -16.73 4.96 -3.62
CA GLU A 37 -17.72 6.04 -3.61
C GLU A 37 -18.02 6.56 -2.21
N ASN A 38 -17.88 5.73 -1.18
CA ASN A 38 -18.22 6.02 0.22
C ASN A 38 -16.96 6.04 1.12
N MET A 39 -15.86 6.64 0.67
CA MET A 39 -14.60 6.68 1.44
C MET A 39 -14.76 7.30 2.85
N ASP A 40 -15.72 8.21 3.01
CA ASP A 40 -16.00 8.88 4.29
C ASP A 40 -16.53 7.94 5.37
N GLU A 41 -17.13 6.80 5.00
CA GLU A 41 -17.64 5.80 5.95
C GLU A 41 -16.53 4.98 6.64
N TYR A 42 -15.30 5.11 6.17
CA TYR A 42 -14.16 4.38 6.71
C TYR A 42 -13.29 5.26 7.61
N ASP A 43 -13.17 4.88 8.89
CA ASP A 43 -12.23 5.52 9.81
C ASP A 43 -10.79 5.01 9.60
N THR A 44 -10.65 3.75 9.19
CA THR A 44 -9.36 3.06 9.01
C THR A 44 -9.26 2.40 7.64
N LEU A 45 -8.13 2.63 6.96
CA LEU A 45 -7.78 1.97 5.71
C LEU A 45 -6.63 0.99 5.96
N ILE A 46 -6.83 -0.29 5.63
CA ILE A 46 -5.73 -1.28 5.54
C ILE A 46 -5.21 -1.26 4.10
N VAL A 47 -3.94 -0.88 3.93
CA VAL A 47 -3.37 -0.56 2.61
C VAL A 47 -2.25 -1.54 2.27
N GLY A 48 -2.46 -2.38 1.26
CA GLY A 48 -1.49 -3.36 0.77
C GLY A 48 -0.77 -2.90 -0.49
N THR A 49 0.54 -3.14 -0.58
CA THR A 49 1.33 -2.80 -1.78
C THR A 49 2.56 -3.73 -1.93
N PRO A 50 2.96 -4.15 -3.14
CA PRO A 50 4.31 -4.65 -3.34
C PRO A 50 5.33 -3.51 -3.22
N ILE A 51 6.57 -3.81 -2.88
CA ILE A 51 7.65 -2.81 -2.86
C ILE A 51 8.31 -2.70 -4.23
N TRP A 52 8.34 -1.50 -4.81
CA TRP A 52 9.01 -1.22 -6.08
C TRP A 52 10.22 -0.33 -5.86
N GLY A 53 11.42 -0.86 -6.09
CA GLY A 53 12.66 -0.09 -5.91
C GLY A 53 12.85 0.51 -4.50
N GLY A 54 12.19 -0.06 -3.49
CA GLY A 54 12.16 0.48 -2.12
C GLY A 54 10.99 1.43 -1.81
N HIS A 55 10.12 1.72 -2.77
CA HIS A 55 9.06 2.71 -2.67
C HIS A 55 7.65 2.14 -2.77
N LEU A 56 6.67 2.97 -2.39
CA LEU A 56 5.25 2.77 -2.69
C LEU A 56 5.01 2.79 -4.21
N THR A 57 4.18 1.88 -4.72
CA THR A 57 3.87 1.84 -6.16
C THR A 57 3.15 3.08 -6.66
N SER A 58 3.37 3.44 -7.92
CA SER A 58 2.70 4.55 -8.61
C SER A 58 1.17 4.47 -8.53
N ALA A 59 0.61 3.27 -8.70
CA ALA A 59 -0.84 3.04 -8.59
C ALA A 59 -1.38 3.33 -7.17
N MET A 60 -0.69 2.89 -6.12
CA MET A 60 -1.12 3.16 -4.74
C MET A 60 -0.90 4.61 -4.35
N LYS A 61 0.15 5.23 -4.87
CA LYS A 61 0.39 6.67 -4.86
C LYS A 61 -0.79 7.44 -5.46
N SER A 62 -1.30 7.05 -6.63
CA SER A 62 -2.51 7.64 -7.24
C SER A 62 -3.74 7.43 -6.37
N PHE A 63 -3.94 6.19 -5.89
CA PHE A 63 -5.13 5.83 -5.14
C PHE A 63 -5.27 6.66 -3.87
N LEU A 64 -4.20 6.75 -3.06
CA LEU A 64 -4.22 7.50 -1.82
C LEU A 64 -4.36 9.01 -2.03
N ALA A 65 -3.71 9.56 -3.06
CA ALA A 65 -3.82 10.99 -3.39
C ALA A 65 -5.21 11.38 -3.93
N GLY A 66 -6.02 10.41 -4.37
CA GLY A 66 -7.35 10.63 -4.92
C GLY A 66 -8.45 10.92 -3.90
N TYR A 67 -8.15 10.86 -2.59
CA TYR A 67 -9.14 11.07 -1.52
C TYR A 67 -8.64 12.06 -0.48
N ASP A 68 -9.57 12.76 0.18
CA ASP A 68 -9.27 13.41 1.46
C ASP A 68 -9.26 12.36 2.57
N LEU A 69 -8.07 12.02 3.05
CA LEU A 69 -7.86 11.05 4.13
C LEU A 69 -7.55 11.72 5.47
N SER A 70 -7.80 13.03 5.59
CA SER A 70 -7.55 13.79 6.82
C SER A 70 -8.29 13.20 8.01
N GLY A 71 -7.59 13.00 9.12
CA GLY A 71 -8.15 12.42 10.35
C GLY A 71 -8.37 10.91 10.34
N LYS A 72 -8.22 10.23 9.19
CA LYS A 72 -8.33 8.77 9.08
C LYS A 72 -7.05 8.06 9.53
N TYR A 73 -7.18 6.79 9.86
CA TYR A 73 -6.07 5.89 10.15
C TYR A 73 -5.66 5.11 8.90
N ILE A 74 -4.36 4.95 8.68
CA ILE A 74 -3.81 4.11 7.59
C ILE A 74 -2.92 3.04 8.20
N ALA A 75 -3.28 1.77 7.98
CA ALA A 75 -2.53 0.59 8.39
C ALA A 75 -1.84 -0.05 7.18
N PRO A 76 -0.57 0.29 6.90
CA PRO A 76 0.13 -0.20 5.73
C PRO A 76 0.64 -1.63 5.93
N PHE A 77 0.55 -2.45 4.89
CA PHE A 77 1.31 -3.68 4.78
C PHE A 77 1.93 -3.83 3.39
N CYS A 78 3.02 -4.58 3.30
CA CYS A 78 3.67 -4.84 2.02
C CYS A 78 4.19 -6.27 1.90
N THR A 79 4.26 -6.74 0.65
CA THR A 79 5.10 -7.89 0.30
C THR A 79 6.44 -7.41 -0.25
N HIS A 80 7.54 -8.07 0.10
CA HIS A 80 8.88 -7.66 -0.33
C HIS A 80 9.80 -8.83 -0.71
N GLY A 81 10.80 -8.53 -1.54
CA GLY A 81 11.89 -9.44 -1.92
C GLY A 81 13.12 -9.39 -1.01
N GLY A 82 13.07 -8.64 0.09
CA GLY A 82 14.15 -8.57 1.10
C GLY A 82 14.34 -7.19 1.75
N SER A 83 13.66 -6.17 1.24
CA SER A 83 13.79 -4.78 1.66
C SER A 83 13.05 -4.41 2.96
N GLY A 84 12.21 -5.31 3.49
CA GLY A 84 11.19 -4.91 4.47
C GLY A 84 10.25 -3.88 3.87
N THR A 85 9.81 -2.92 4.68
CA THR A 85 8.97 -1.80 4.21
C THR A 85 9.72 -0.76 3.38
N ALA A 86 11.05 -0.70 3.49
CA ALA A 86 11.87 0.34 2.87
C ALA A 86 11.28 1.75 3.11
N GLN A 87 11.05 2.52 2.04
CA GLN A 87 10.57 3.89 2.08
C GLN A 87 9.06 3.98 1.88
N SER A 88 8.37 2.88 1.58
CA SER A 88 6.94 2.88 1.28
C SER A 88 6.07 3.52 2.38
N VAL A 89 6.38 3.30 3.66
CA VAL A 89 5.64 3.91 4.78
C VAL A 89 5.87 5.42 4.84
N SER A 90 7.09 5.88 4.53
CA SER A 90 7.40 7.31 4.42
C SER A 90 6.71 7.95 3.21
N ASP A 91 6.61 7.22 2.10
CA ASP A 91 5.88 7.67 0.91
C ASP A 91 4.39 7.84 1.23
N ILE A 92 3.78 6.86 1.90
CA ILE A 92 2.39 6.94 2.37
C ILE A 92 2.20 8.16 3.28
N ARG A 93 3.11 8.39 4.23
CA ARG A 93 3.06 9.56 5.11
C ARG A 93 3.14 10.89 4.34
N SER A 94 3.90 10.91 3.25
CA SER A 94 4.05 12.08 2.39
C SER A 94 2.81 12.34 1.54
N VAL A 95 2.15 11.28 1.06
CA VAL A 95 0.89 11.38 0.29
C VAL A 95 -0.30 11.70 1.20
N CYS A 96 -0.31 11.21 2.44
CA CYS A 96 -1.40 11.38 3.40
C CYS A 96 -0.94 12.10 4.68
N PRO A 97 -0.50 13.37 4.60
CA PRO A 97 0.17 14.06 5.71
C PRO A 97 -0.75 14.32 6.92
N ASN A 98 -2.06 14.36 6.70
CA ASN A 98 -3.07 14.61 7.73
C ASN A 98 -3.73 13.32 8.27
N SER A 99 -3.24 12.15 7.86
CA SER A 99 -3.71 10.85 8.35
C SER A 99 -2.80 10.34 9.46
N THR A 100 -3.35 9.50 10.33
CA THR A 100 -2.54 8.78 11.33
C THR A 100 -2.05 7.47 10.74
N ILE A 101 -0.74 7.35 10.52
CA ILE A 101 -0.13 6.10 10.03
C ILE A 101 0.10 5.16 11.21
N LEU A 102 -0.59 4.02 11.23
CA LEU A 102 -0.47 2.96 12.21
C LEU A 102 0.79 2.09 11.94
N GLY A 103 1.07 1.15 12.86
CA GLY A 103 2.17 0.20 12.69
C GLY A 103 2.05 -0.58 11.38
N SER A 104 3.17 -0.83 10.71
CA SER A 104 3.22 -1.51 9.41
C SER A 104 3.55 -2.99 9.52
N LEU A 105 3.05 -3.81 8.58
CA LEU A 105 3.48 -5.20 8.41
C LEU A 105 4.29 -5.38 7.12
N ALA A 106 5.46 -6.01 7.22
CA ALA A 106 6.26 -6.42 6.07
C ALA A 106 6.30 -7.95 6.02
N VAL A 107 5.84 -8.51 4.90
CA VAL A 107 5.81 -9.95 4.67
C VAL A 107 6.77 -10.28 3.52
N TYR A 108 7.68 -11.22 3.73
CA TYR A 108 8.51 -11.70 2.63
C TYR A 108 7.61 -12.40 1.60
N GLY A 109 7.73 -12.08 0.30
CA GLY A 109 6.80 -12.58 -0.72
C GLY A 109 6.65 -14.10 -0.74
N SER A 110 7.75 -14.83 -0.57
CA SER A 110 7.77 -16.30 -0.48
C SER A 110 7.10 -16.89 0.77
N GLN A 111 6.77 -16.06 1.77
CA GLN A 111 6.12 -16.46 3.01
C GLN A 111 4.67 -15.98 3.11
N ALA A 112 4.15 -15.28 2.09
CA ALA A 112 2.82 -14.67 2.12
C ALA A 112 1.71 -15.69 2.45
N GLU A 113 1.77 -16.88 1.86
CA GLU A 113 0.78 -17.95 2.10
C GLU A 113 0.76 -18.45 3.55
N ASN A 114 1.87 -18.32 4.29
CA ASN A 114 2.02 -18.78 5.67
C ASN A 114 1.96 -17.64 6.69
N SER A 115 1.59 -16.42 6.27
CA SER A 115 1.68 -15.20 7.09
C SER A 115 0.49 -14.94 8.02
N ARG A 116 -0.48 -15.85 8.10
CA ARG A 116 -1.72 -15.64 8.87
C ARG A 116 -1.46 -15.23 10.32
N GLY A 117 -0.55 -15.91 11.01
CA GLY A 117 -0.21 -15.58 12.40
C GLY A 117 0.44 -14.20 12.55
N ASP A 118 1.26 -13.79 11.56
CA ASP A 118 1.87 -12.47 11.55
C ASP A 118 0.82 -11.37 11.33
N VAL A 119 -0.15 -11.63 10.44
CA VAL A 119 -1.28 -10.72 10.18
C VAL A 119 -2.16 -10.57 11.43
N GLU A 120 -2.55 -11.67 12.08
CA GLU A 120 -3.38 -11.63 13.30
C GLU A 120 -2.68 -10.83 14.42
N LYS A 121 -1.40 -11.15 14.68
CA LYS A 121 -0.58 -10.42 15.67
C LYS A 121 -0.44 -8.94 15.32
N TRP A 122 -0.21 -8.61 14.06
CA TRP A 122 -0.11 -7.22 13.62
C TRP A 122 -1.41 -6.46 13.85
N LEU A 123 -2.56 -7.03 13.47
CA LEU A 123 -3.86 -6.42 13.66
C LEU A 123 -4.20 -6.20 15.15
N GLU A 124 -3.78 -7.10 16.03
CA GLU A 124 -3.87 -6.91 17.49
C GLU A 124 -3.00 -5.73 17.97
N GLN A 125 -1.74 -5.67 17.51
CA GLN A 125 -0.80 -4.61 17.89
C GLN A 125 -1.28 -3.20 17.49
N ILE A 126 -1.96 -3.09 16.35
CA ILE A 126 -2.54 -1.81 15.90
C ILE A 126 -3.96 -1.57 16.40
N GLY A 127 -4.49 -2.47 17.24
CA GLY A 127 -5.79 -2.32 17.91
C GLY A 127 -7.01 -2.53 17.02
N ILE A 128 -6.84 -3.11 15.82
CA ILE A 128 -7.95 -3.44 14.91
C ILE A 128 -8.63 -4.74 15.36
N LEU A 129 -7.84 -5.77 15.66
CA LEU A 129 -8.36 -6.96 16.33
C LEU A 129 -8.28 -6.75 17.84
N LYS A 130 -9.37 -7.05 18.54
CA LYS A 130 -9.42 -7.06 20.01
C LYS A 130 -9.40 -8.50 20.47
N ASN A 131 -8.49 -8.81 21.40
CA ASN A 131 -8.51 -10.09 22.10
C ASN A 131 -9.71 -10.08 23.06
N ASN A 132 -10.67 -10.99 22.83
CA ASN A 132 -11.79 -11.25 23.75
C ASN A 132 -11.31 -11.99 24.99
#